data_AF-A0A7N2RF29-F1
#
_entry.id   AF-A0A7N2RF29-F1
#
_cell.length_a   1.000
_cell.length_b   1.000
_cell.length_c   1.000
_cell.angle_alpha   90.00
_cell.angle_beta   90.00
_cell.angle_gamma   90.00
#
_symmetry.space_group_name_H-M   'P 1'
#
loop_
_entity.id
_entity.type
_entity.pdbx_description
1 polymer ?
#
loop_
_entity_poly.entity_id
_entity_poly.type
_entity_poly.pdbx_seq_one_letter_code
_entity_poly.pdbx_strand_id
1 'polypeptide(L)'
;MSLNDREGGSVCLTEEKSGTEVILAAKFLTKRVLNVDAIVKTFTPLWRSVNGFQVRSAGDHILLFVFDDKEDVERILANEPWSFDKHLVAGGVATL
;
A
#
# COMPACT_ATOMS: atom_id res chain seq x y z
N MET A 1 14.70 23.65 -11.90
CA MET A 1 13.62 22.82 -12.46
C MET A 1 12.52 22.76 -11.41
N SER A 2 11.50 23.61 -11.55
CA SER A 2 10.33 23.60 -10.67
C SER A 2 9.26 22.73 -11.34
N LEU A 3 8.72 21.76 -10.61
CA LEU A 3 7.52 21.04 -11.05
C LEU A 3 6.39 21.40 -10.09
N ASN A 4 5.58 22.33 -10.57
CA ASN A 4 4.22 22.55 -10.11
C ASN A 4 3.32 21.43 -10.65
N ASP A 5 2.14 21.32 -10.03
CA ASP A 5 0.89 20.74 -10.53
C ASP A 5 0.52 19.29 -10.16
N ARG A 6 -0.47 19.26 -9.23
CA ARG A 6 -1.78 18.58 -9.29
C ARG A 6 -1.98 17.33 -8.45
N GLU A 7 -2.45 17.60 -7.23
CA GLU A 7 -3.36 16.76 -6.46
C GLU A 7 -4.62 16.41 -7.28
N GLY A 8 -5.10 15.17 -7.17
CA GLY A 8 -6.37 14.77 -7.79
C GLY A 8 -6.47 13.28 -8.11
N GLY A 9 -6.71 12.45 -7.10
CA GLY A 9 -7.13 11.06 -7.26
C GLY A 9 -8.24 10.74 -6.28
N SER A 10 -9.49 10.86 -6.74
CA SER A 10 -10.71 10.61 -5.97
C SER A 10 -10.71 9.23 -5.32
N VAL A 11 -10.71 9.17 -3.98
CA VAL A 11 -11.04 7.95 -3.24
C VAL A 11 -12.57 7.86 -3.17
N CYS A 12 -13.15 6.96 -3.95
CA CYS A 12 -14.53 6.51 -3.73
C CYS A 12 -14.53 5.57 -2.52
N LEU A 13 -15.06 6.04 -1.40
CA LEU A 13 -15.39 5.22 -0.23
C LEU A 13 -16.75 4.58 -0.47
N THR A 14 -16.73 3.29 -0.79
CA THR A 14 -17.84 2.34 -0.66
C THR A 14 -17.22 1.12 -0.01
N GLU A 15 -17.60 0.61 1.15
CA GLU A 15 -18.84 0.63 1.91
C GLU A 15 -18.48 0.39 3.40
N GLU A 16 -19.40 0.79 4.27
CA GLU A 16 -19.49 0.45 5.69
C GLU A 16 -19.23 -1.05 5.93
N LYS A 17 -18.03 -1.40 6.41
CA LYS A 17 -17.76 -2.70 7.01
C LYS A 17 -17.35 -2.48 8.46
N SER A 18 -18.16 -3.00 9.37
CA SER A 18 -17.98 -2.94 10.83
C SER A 18 -16.85 -3.86 11.33
N GLY A 19 -15.76 -3.98 10.56
CA GLY A 19 -14.54 -4.71 10.91
C GLY A 19 -13.44 -3.73 11.29
N THR A 20 -12.51 -4.14 12.15
CA THR A 20 -11.31 -3.34 12.46
C THR A 20 -10.39 -3.40 11.25
N GLU A 21 -10.53 -2.47 10.31
CA GLU A 21 -9.61 -2.31 9.19
C GLU A 21 -8.18 -2.12 9.71
N VAL A 22 -7.22 -2.88 9.17
CA VAL A 22 -5.80 -2.73 9.47
C VAL A 22 -5.09 -2.14 8.27
N ILE A 23 -4.34 -1.06 8.51
CA ILE A 23 -3.67 -0.32 7.44
C ILE A 23 -2.16 -0.56 7.52
N LEU A 24 -1.59 -1.06 6.42
CA LEU A 24 -0.15 -1.14 6.21
C LEU A 24 0.28 0.05 5.34
N ALA A 25 1.11 0.93 5.89
CA ALA A 25 1.79 1.96 5.10
C ALA A 25 3.08 1.39 4.52
N ALA A 26 3.28 1.55 3.22
CA ALA A 26 4.53 1.17 2.56
C ALA A 26 5.13 2.36 1.80
N LYS A 27 6.38 2.69 2.13
CA LYS A 27 7.16 3.72 1.45
C LYS A 27 8.08 3.09 0.41
N PHE A 28 7.90 3.50 -0.84
CA PHE A 28 8.68 3.05 -1.98
C PHE A 28 9.89 3.97 -2.16
N LEU A 29 11.10 3.47 -1.93
CA LEU A 29 12.33 4.26 -2.01
C LEU A 29 12.81 4.40 -3.46
N THR A 30 12.01 5.07 -4.29
CA THR A 30 12.29 5.32 -5.71
C THR A 30 12.05 6.78 -6.08
N LYS A 31 12.72 7.23 -7.15
CA LYS A 31 12.51 8.55 -7.76
C LYS A 31 11.47 8.51 -8.89
N ARG A 32 11.00 7.31 -9.25
CA ARG A 32 10.06 7.10 -10.37
C ARG A 32 8.63 7.23 -9.89
N VAL A 33 7.76 7.75 -10.76
CA VAL A 33 6.30 7.73 -10.53
C VAL A 33 5.85 6.29 -10.28
N LEU A 34 5.05 6.09 -9.23
CA LEU A 34 4.52 4.77 -8.89
C LEU A 34 3.40 4.37 -9.85
N ASN A 35 3.49 3.17 -10.40
CA ASN A 35 2.39 2.54 -11.11
C ASN A 35 1.64 1.62 -10.14
N VAL A 36 0.51 2.08 -9.63
CA VAL A 36 -0.30 1.34 -8.64
C VAL A 36 -0.73 -0.02 -9.16
N ASP A 37 -1.09 -0.15 -10.44
CA ASP A 37 -1.50 -1.43 -11.04
C ASP A 37 -0.34 -2.46 -11.05
N ALA A 38 0.87 -2.00 -11.40
CA ALA A 38 2.07 -2.86 -11.35
C ALA A 38 2.43 -3.28 -9.91
N ILE A 39 2.22 -2.38 -8.95
CA ILE A 39 2.43 -2.66 -7.52
C ILE A 39 1.42 -3.71 -7.06
N VAL A 40 0.12 -3.52 -7.29
CA VAL A 40 -0.91 -4.51 -6.94
C VAL A 40 -0.58 -5.87 -7.55
N LYS A 41 -0.26 -5.93 -8.86
CA LYS A 41 0.15 -7.18 -9.53
C LYS A 41 1.36 -7.87 -8.90
N THR A 42 2.28 -7.10 -8.32
CA THR A 42 3.47 -7.62 -7.65
C THR A 42 3.15 -8.12 -6.24
N PHE A 43 2.42 -7.32 -5.46
CA PHE A 43 2.19 -7.58 -4.05
C PHE A 43 1.04 -8.54 -3.77
N THR A 44 0.02 -8.63 -4.64
CA THR A 44 -1.08 -9.59 -4.51
C THR A 44 -0.58 -11.04 -4.36
N PRO A 45 0.25 -11.59 -5.29
CA PRO A 45 0.77 -12.94 -5.13
C PRO A 45 1.86 -13.05 -4.04
N LEU A 46 2.58 -11.96 -3.74
CA LEU A 46 3.63 -11.97 -2.71
C LEU A 46 3.05 -12.12 -1.31
N TRP A 47 2.01 -11.34 -1.00
CA TRP A 47 1.42 -11.26 0.32
C TRP A 47 0.38 -12.34 0.59
N ARG A 48 -0.19 -12.95 -0.46
CA ARG A 48 -1.14 -14.08 -0.35
C ARG A 48 -2.27 -13.81 0.66
N SER A 49 -2.75 -12.56 0.70
CA SER A 49 -3.86 -12.19 1.57
C SER A 49 -5.12 -12.91 1.13
N VAL A 50 -5.85 -13.46 2.11
CA VAL A 50 -7.02 -14.31 1.85
C VAL A 50 -8.15 -13.51 1.21
N ASN A 51 -8.38 -12.30 1.71
CA ASN A 51 -9.43 -11.39 1.25
C ASN A 51 -8.93 -10.31 0.28
N GLY A 52 -7.63 -10.32 -0.02
CA GLY A 52 -6.96 -9.25 -0.76
C GLY A 52 -6.85 -7.96 0.05
N PHE A 53 -6.61 -6.85 -0.65
CA PHE A 53 -6.42 -5.54 -0.03
C PHE A 53 -6.84 -4.42 -0.97
N GLN A 54 -7.21 -3.28 -0.39
CA GLN A 54 -7.38 -2.03 -1.14
C GLN A 54 -6.09 -1.21 -1.10
N VAL A 55 -5.84 -0.39 -2.11
CA VAL A 55 -4.67 0.50 -2.16
C VAL A 55 -5.13 1.96 -2.22
N ARG A 56 -4.60 2.80 -1.34
CA ARG A 56 -4.80 4.26 -1.33
C ARG A 56 -3.44 4.95 -1.42
N SER A 57 -3.37 6.08 -2.12
CA SER A 57 -2.14 6.89 -2.16
C SER A 57 -2.12 7.89 -1.01
N ALA A 58 -1.01 7.96 -0.27
CA ALA A 58 -0.76 8.97 0.76
C ALA A 58 0.23 10.05 0.30
N GLY A 59 0.63 10.04 -0.98
CA GLY A 59 1.66 10.94 -1.52
C GLY A 59 3.09 10.51 -1.13
N ASP A 60 4.10 11.26 -1.56
CA ASP A 60 5.53 11.02 -1.24
C ASP A 60 6.02 9.57 -1.44
N HIS A 61 5.51 8.90 -2.49
CA HIS A 61 5.76 7.47 -2.75
C HIS A 61 5.33 6.53 -1.61
N ILE A 62 4.32 6.92 -0.84
CA ILE A 62 3.70 6.14 0.21
C ILE A 62 2.34 5.65 -0.28
N LEU A 63 2.13 4.33 -0.20
CA LEU A 63 0.84 3.71 -0.43
C LEU A 63 0.33 3.08 0.86
N LEU A 64 -0.97 3.21 1.10
CA LEU A 64 -1.69 2.58 2.19
C LEU A 64 -2.42 1.36 1.65
N PHE A 65 -2.16 0.22 2.26
CA PHE A 65 -2.81 -1.04 1.95
C PHE A 65 -3.79 -1.35 3.08
N VAL A 66 -5.07 -1.43 2.75
CA VAL A 66 -6.15 -1.66 3.72
C VAL A 66 -6.55 -3.12 3.66
N PHE A 67 -6.43 -3.80 4.80
CA PHE A 67 -6.77 -5.19 5.01
C PHE A 67 -7.91 -5.31 6.03
N ASP A 68 -8.73 -6.33 5.86
CA ASP A 68 -9.80 -6.69 6.80
C ASP A 68 -9.33 -7.72 7.84
N ASP A 69 -8.11 -8.26 7.67
CA ASP A 69 -7.54 -9.32 8.50
C ASP A 69 -6.18 -8.90 9.09
N LYS A 70 -6.10 -8.90 10.42
CA LYS A 70 -4.88 -8.50 11.14
C LYS A 70 -3.76 -9.54 11.00
N GLU A 71 -4.11 -10.83 11.00
CA GLU A 71 -3.14 -11.92 10.92
C GLU A 71 -2.40 -11.89 9.56
N ASP A 72 -3.09 -11.51 8.48
CA ASP A 72 -2.52 -11.24 7.17
C ASP A 72 -1.46 -10.13 7.26
N VAL A 73 -1.75 -9.00 7.92
CA VAL A 73 -0.81 -7.88 8.05
C VAL A 73 0.42 -8.26 8.88
N GLU A 74 0.22 -8.97 10.01
CA GLU A 74 1.33 -9.45 10.85
C GLU A 74 2.23 -10.43 10.09
N ARG A 75 1.63 -11.36 9.34
CA ARG A 75 2.37 -12.30 8.47
C ARG A 75 3.10 -11.58 7.35
N ILE A 76 2.47 -10.58 6.73
CA ILE A 76 3.08 -9.78 5.67
C ILE A 76 4.33 -9.09 6.22
N LEU A 77 4.21 -8.35 7.32
CA LEU A 77 5.30 -7.62 7.97
C LEU A 77 6.44 -8.55 8.39
N ALA A 78 6.14 -9.76 8.88
CA ALA A 78 7.17 -10.75 9.22
C ALA A 78 8.05 -11.18 8.02
N ASN A 79 7.63 -10.91 6.78
CA ASN A 79 8.37 -11.22 5.55
C ASN A 79 9.07 -9.99 4.93
N GLU A 80 9.25 -8.90 5.67
CA GLU A 80 10.05 -7.76 5.24
C GLU A 80 11.58 -8.08 5.27
N PRO A 81 12.43 -7.36 4.50
CA PRO A 81 12.12 -6.25 3.60
C PRO A 81 11.58 -6.71 2.24
N TRP A 82 10.70 -5.91 1.63
CA TRP A 82 10.23 -6.15 0.26
C TRP A 82 10.98 -5.29 -0.75
N SER A 83 10.83 -5.65 -2.03
CA SER A 83 11.38 -4.87 -3.14
C SER A 83 10.36 -4.77 -4.27
N PHE A 84 10.32 -3.60 -4.91
CA PHE A 84 9.51 -3.36 -6.11
C PHE A 84 10.40 -2.71 -7.16
N ASP A 85 10.43 -3.28 -8.37
CA ASP A 85 11.25 -2.80 -9.49
C ASP A 85 12.72 -2.52 -9.09
N LYS A 86 13.33 -3.42 -8.30
CA LYS A 86 14.71 -3.31 -7.75
C LYS A 86 14.93 -2.20 -6.70
N HIS A 87 13.87 -1.58 -6.20
CA HIS A 87 13.93 -0.59 -5.13
C HIS A 87 13.36 -1.18 -3.83
N LEU A 88 13.95 -0.80 -2.70
CA LEU A 88 13.47 -1.21 -1.37
C LEU A 88 12.08 -0.61 -1.10
N VAL A 89 11.24 -1.40 -0.43
CA VAL A 89 9.95 -0.95 0.12
C VAL A 89 10.00 -1.12 1.63
N ALA A 90 9.82 -0.03 2.37
CA ALA A 90 9.76 -0.03 3.83
C ALA A 90 8.30 -0.07 4.27
N GLY A 91 7.91 -1.10 5.03
CA GLY A 91 6.56 -1.29 5.55
C GLY A 91 6.43 -0.91 7.02
N GLY A 92 5.23 -0.54 7.44
CA GLY A 92 4.86 -0.39 8.85
C GLY A 92 3.36 -0.29 9.02
N VAL A 93 2.84 -0.74 10.17
CA VAL A 93 1.42 -0.52 10.52
C VAL A 93 1.18 0.97 10.72
N ALA A 94 0.12 1.48 10.10
CA ALA A 94 -0.36 2.84 10.31
C ALA A 94 -1.48 2.81 11.36
N THR A 95 -1.28 3.52 12.46
CA THR A 95 -2.34 3.80 13.44
C THR A 95 -2.98 5.13 13.05
N LEU A 96 -4.29 5.13 12.77
CA LEU A 96 -5.09 6.36 12.63
C LEU A 96 -5.41 6.96 14.00
#